data_AF-A0A2U2C3T1-F1
#
_entry.id   AF-A0A2U2C3T1-F1
#
_cell.length_a   1.000
_cell.length_b   1.000
_cell.length_c   1.000
_cell.angle_alpha   90.00
_cell.angle_beta   90.00
_cell.angle_gamma   90.00
#
_symmetry.space_group_name_H-M   'P 1'
#
loop_
_entity.id
_entity.type
_entity.pdbx_description
1 polymer ?
#
loop_
_entity_poly.entity_id
_entity_poly.type
_entity_poly.pdbx_seq_one_letter_code
_entity_poly.pdbx_strand_id
1 'polypeptide(L)' 'MANPKRPTFSRREVSEDEAAQIAKLDDLADQFIAQLHAIGGTDPAGSELASQKLVMAATLIRQGADSAKRHVTS' A
#
# COMPACT_ATOMS: atom_id res chain seq x y z
N MET A 1 -22.35 21.72 -32.34
CA MET A 1 -22.18 21.33 -30.92
C MET A 1 -21.06 20.32 -30.85
N ALA A 2 -19.89 20.69 -30.31
CA ALA A 2 -18.73 19.81 -30.22
C ALA A 2 -18.91 18.87 -29.01
N ASN A 3 -18.89 17.56 -29.26
CA ASN A 3 -18.95 16.54 -28.23
C ASN A 3 -17.63 16.56 -27.44
N PRO A 4 -17.61 16.83 -26.12
CA PRO A 4 -16.36 16.82 -25.38
C PRO A 4 -15.84 15.38 -25.32
N LYS A 5 -14.70 15.11 -25.95
CA LYS A 5 -13.97 13.83 -25.81
C LYS A 5 -13.77 13.58 -24.32
N ARG A 6 -14.52 12.63 -23.76
CA ARG A 6 -14.23 12.09 -22.44
C ARG A 6 -12.82 11.49 -22.49
N PRO A 7 -11.92 11.80 -21.55
CA PRO A 7 -10.62 11.15 -21.51
C PRO A 7 -10.86 9.65 -21.32
N THR A 8 -10.49 8.86 -22.32
CA THR A 8 -10.40 7.41 -22.20
C THR A 8 -9.16 7.11 -21.38
N PHE A 9 -9.35 6.77 -20.11
CA PHE A 9 -8.29 6.20 -19.28
C PHE A 9 -7.90 4.85 -19.90
N SER A 10 -6.84 4.84 -20.69
CA SER A 10 -6.25 3.61 -21.17
C SER A 10 -5.58 2.97 -19.97
N ARG A 11 -6.28 2.06 -19.28
CA ARG A 11 -5.69 1.29 -18.18
C ARG A 11 -4.52 0.52 -18.78
N ARG A 12 -3.30 0.93 -18.44
CA ARG A 12 -2.08 0.24 -18.88
C ARG A 12 -2.15 -1.20 -18.37
N GLU A 13 -1.88 -2.16 -19.25
CA GLU A 13 -1.71 -3.55 -18.82
C GLU A 13 -0.44 -3.63 -17.98
N VAL A 14 -0.62 -4.08 -16.73
CA VAL A 14 0.46 -4.27 -15.76
C VAL A 14 1.24 -5.50 -16.20
N SER A 15 2.56 -5.37 -16.39
CA SER A 15 3.39 -6.54 -16.71
C SER A 15 3.49 -7.50 -15.51
N GLU A 16 3.88 -8.75 -15.75
CA GLU A 16 4.15 -9.70 -14.66
C GLU A 16 5.23 -9.18 -13.69
N ASP A 17 6.25 -8.49 -14.23
CA ASP A 17 7.29 -7.85 -13.42
C ASP A 17 6.71 -6.74 -12.54
N GLU A 18 5.84 -5.89 -13.09
CA GLU A 18 5.18 -4.82 -12.33
C GLU A 18 4.25 -5.39 -11.24
N ALA A 19 3.53 -6.48 -11.54
CA ALA A 19 2.72 -7.18 -10.56
C ALA A 19 3.57 -7.77 -9.43
N ALA A 20 4.74 -8.34 -9.74
CA ALA A 20 5.68 -8.84 -8.74
C ALA A 20 6.24 -7.73 -7.85
N GLN A 21 6.55 -6.56 -8.42
CA GLN A 21 7.00 -5.40 -7.62
C GLN A 21 5.88 -4.85 -6.72
N ILE A 22 4.63 -4.84 -7.20
CA ILE A 22 3.45 -4.47 -6.40
C ILE A 22 3.29 -5.43 -5.21
N ALA A 23 3.34 -6.74 -5.43
CA ALA A 23 3.24 -7.74 -4.36
C ALA A 23 4.36 -7.55 -3.32
N LYS A 24 5.59 -7.27 -3.78
CA LYS A 24 6.73 -7.00 -2.91
C LYS A 24 6.53 -5.75 -2.03
N LEU A 25 5.81 -4.73 -2.50
CA LEU A 25 5.49 -3.56 -1.69
C LEU A 25 4.54 -3.91 -0.53
N ASP A 26 3.56 -4.77 -0.78
CA ASP A 26 2.64 -5.25 0.26
C ASP A 26 3.39 -6.09 1.30
N ASP A 27 4.27 -6.99 0.86
CA ASP A 27 5.13 -7.78 1.76
C ASP A 27 6.04 -6.89 2.64
N LEU A 28 6.62 -5.84 2.07
CA LEU A 28 7.45 -4.89 2.81
C LEU A 28 6.64 -4.08 3.83
N ALA A 29 5.42 -3.68 3.46
CA ALA A 29 4.51 -3.01 4.38
C ALA A 29 4.14 -3.91 5.56
N ASP A 30 3.85 -5.18 5.30
CA ASP A 30 3.53 -6.19 6.32
C ASP A 30 4.71 -6.44 7.27
N GLN A 31 5.92 -6.61 6.70
CA GLN A 31 7.14 -6.75 7.50
C GLN A 31 7.39 -5.53 8.38
N PHE A 32 7.18 -4.32 7.87
CA PHE A 32 7.31 -3.10 8.65
C PHE A 32 6.31 -3.06 9.81
N ILE A 33 5.04 -3.38 9.55
CA ILE A 33 3.99 -3.41 10.58
C ILE A 33 4.30 -4.47 11.64
N ALA A 34 4.81 -5.64 11.26
CA ALA A 34 5.27 -6.66 12.21
C ALA A 34 6.40 -6.14 13.12
N GLN A 35 7.33 -5.33 12.60
CA GLN A 35 8.34 -4.68 13.42
C GLN A 35 7.73 -3.65 14.38
N LEU A 36 6.68 -2.93 13.99
CA LEU A 36 5.96 -2.04 14.91
C LEU A 36 5.30 -2.80 16.05
N HIS A 37 4.75 -3.99 15.78
CA HIS A 37 4.24 -4.89 16.81
C HIS A 37 5.33 -5.34 17.77
N ALA A 38 6.49 -5.74 17.25
CA ALA A 38 7.65 -6.13 18.07
C ALA A 38 8.16 -4.97 18.95
N ILE A 39 8.24 -3.75 18.40
CA ILE A 39 8.61 -2.54 19.15
C ILE A 39 7.59 -2.25 20.27
N GLY A 40 6.30 -2.42 19.98
CA GLY A 40 5.23 -2.23 20.94
C GLY A 40 5.04 -3.37 21.95
N GLY A 41 5.72 -4.51 21.77
CA GLY A 41 5.51 -5.72 22.58
C GLY A 41 4.13 -6.35 22.38
N THR A 42 3.56 -6.25 21.18
CA THR A 42 2.22 -6.75 20.82
C THR A 42 2.31 -7.85 19.76
N ASP A 43 1.28 -8.69 19.65
CA ASP A 43 1.24 -9.77 18.67
C ASP A 43 0.74 -9.27 17.30
N PRO A 44 1.51 -9.40 16.21
CA PRO A 44 1.05 -9.04 14.87
C PRO A 44 -0.12 -9.90 14.35
N ALA A 45 -0.41 -11.05 14.96
CA ALA A 45 -1.49 -11.95 14.53
C ALA A 45 -2.91 -11.52 14.95
N GLY A 46 -3.06 -10.36 15.60
CA GLY A 46 -4.39 -9.84 15.94
C GLY A 46 -4.46 -8.86 17.11
N SER A 47 -3.33 -8.49 17.71
CA SER A 47 -3.34 -7.41 18.70
C SER A 47 -3.46 -6.06 18.02
N GLU A 48 -4.03 -5.09 18.72
CA GLU A 48 -3.84 -3.68 18.37
C GLU A 48 -2.39 -3.27 18.65
N LEU A 49 -1.90 -2.26 17.92
CA LEU A 49 -0.59 -1.68 18.18
C LEU A 49 -0.58 -0.93 19.51
N ALA A 50 0.53 -1.04 20.25
CA ALA A 50 0.65 -0.55 21.63
C ALA A 50 0.51 0.98 21.83
N SER A 51 0.55 1.78 20.76
CA SER A 51 0.37 3.23 20.87
C SER A 51 -0.16 3.87 19.59
N GLN A 52 -0.80 5.04 19.74
CA GLN A 52 -1.28 5.84 18.61
C GLN A 52 -0.18 6.22 17.61
N LYS A 53 1.06 6.44 18.07
CA LYS A 53 2.19 6.75 17.18
C LYS A 53 2.52 5.57 16.26
N LEU A 54 2.48 4.35 16.79
CA LEU A 54 2.70 3.13 16.01
C LEU A 54 1.53 2.90 15.04
N VAL A 55 0.29 3.13 15.47
CA VAL A 55 -0.89 3.07 14.59
C VAL A 55 -0.78 4.06 13.42
N MET A 56 -0.34 5.29 13.70
CA MET A 56 -0.11 6.30 12.67
C MET A 56 0.99 5.87 11.70
N ALA A 57 2.11 5.34 12.20
CA ALA A 57 3.19 4.84 11.35
C ALA A 57 2.72 3.70 10.43
N ALA A 58 1.96 2.74 10.96
CA ALA A 58 1.37 1.65 10.18
C ALA A 58 0.42 2.17 9.08
N THR A 59 -0.39 3.18 9.41
CA THR A 59 -1.31 3.81 8.46
C THR A 59 -0.57 4.50 7.32
N LEU A 60 0.49 5.27 7.64
CA LEU A 60 1.29 5.98 6.64
C LEU A 60 2.02 5.01 5.69
N ILE A 61 2.55 3.90 6.22
CA ILE A 61 3.17 2.86 5.41
C ILE A 61 2.17 2.24 4.43
N ARG A 62 0.97 1.87 4.90
CA ARG A 62 -0.10 1.35 4.02
C ARG A 62 -0.51 2.34 2.95
N GLN A 63 -0.72 3.60 3.32
CA GLN A 63 -1.06 4.66 2.38
C GLN A 63 0.05 4.88 1.33
N GLY A 64 1.31 4.81 1.74
CA GLY A 64 2.47 4.88 0.84
C GLY A 64 2.47 3.73 -0.17
N ALA A 65 2.28 2.49 0.29
CA ALA A 65 2.18 1.32 -0.58
C ALA A 65 1.01 1.44 -1.57
N ASP A 66 -0.17 1.82 -1.10
CA ASP A 66 -1.35 2.01 -1.96
C ASP A 66 -1.16 3.13 -2.99
N SER A 67 -0.51 4.22 -2.61
CA SER A 67 -0.17 5.32 -3.53
C SER A 67 0.77 4.85 -4.64
N ALA A 68 1.80 4.07 -4.31
CA ALA A 68 2.71 3.49 -5.29
C ALA A 68 2.00 2.51 -6.24
N LYS A 69 1.12 1.63 -5.71
CA LYS A 69 0.32 0.70 -6.54
C LYS A 69 -0.59 1.45 -7.51
N ARG A 70 -1.21 2.55 -7.07
CA ARG A 70 -2.05 3.41 -7.93
C ARG A 70 -1.25 4.07 -9.05
N HIS A 71 -0.01 4.47 -8.79
CA HIS A 71 0.86 5.03 -9.84
C HIS A 71 1.13 4.04 -10.97
N VAL A 72 1.31 2.76 -10.63
CA VAL A 72 1.60 1.70 -11.62
C VAL A 72 0.34 1.28 -12.40
N THR A 73 -0.83 1.35 -11.76
CA THR A 73 -2.12 0.86 -12.33
C THR A 73 -2.97 1.93 -13.01
N SER A 74 -2.61 3.22 -12.86
CA SER A 74 -3.33 4.37 -13.44
C SER A 74 -2.86 4.75 -14.84
#